data_AF-A0A7L4PJ00-F1
#
_entry.id   AF-A0A7L4PJ00-F1
#
_cell.length_a   1.000
_cell.length_b   1.000
_cell.length_c   1.000
_cell.angle_alpha   90.00
_cell.angle_beta   90.00
_cell.angle_gamma   90.00
#
_symmetry.space_group_name_H-M   'P 1'
#
loop_
_entity.id
_entity.type
_entity.pdbx_description
1 polymer ?
#
loop_
_entity_poly.entity_id
_entity_poly.type
_entity_poly.pdbx_seq_one_letter_code
_entity_poly.pdbx_strand_id
1 'polypeptide(L)'
;MAKIPGRPGKSDGVPGGAEEFEQEFYTTSQETAAFLRQIADLIEAKGPVSVEGEGWTVGVTPMEPLKLEIQYKGMPMKEELEVQVKLKQNP
;
A
#
# COMPACT_ATOMS: atom_id res chain seq x y z
N MET A 1 -8.53 -3.62 9.08
CA MET A 1 -7.67 -2.46 8.80
C MET A 1 -6.24 -2.83 9.12
N ALA A 2 -5.31 -2.51 8.23
CA ALA A 2 -3.89 -2.68 8.44
C ALA A 2 -3.30 -1.37 8.95
N LYS A 3 -2.41 -1.44 9.95
CA LYS A 3 -1.72 -0.27 10.48
C LYS A 3 -0.37 -0.16 9.82
N ILE A 4 -0.09 0.96 9.14
CA ILE A 4 1.20 1.14 8.49
C ILE A 4 2.27 1.44 9.56
N PRO A 5 3.32 0.62 9.68
CA PRO A 5 4.37 0.81 10.66
C PRO A 5 5.45 1.77 10.14
N GLY A 6 6.47 1.99 10.98
CA GLY A 6 7.68 2.73 10.60
C GLY A 6 7.54 4.25 10.67
N ARG A 7 8.51 4.93 10.07
CA ARG A 7 8.62 6.40 10.11
C ARG A 7 8.03 7.01 8.83
N PRO A 8 7.13 7.99 8.91
CA PRO A 8 6.64 8.70 7.73
C PRO A 8 7.79 9.42 7.02
N GLY A 9 7.78 9.32 5.69
CA GLY A 9 8.66 10.00 4.76
C GLY A 9 7.95 11.16 4.06
N LYS A 10 8.23 11.33 2.76
CA LYS A 10 7.58 12.35 1.94
C LYS A 10 6.07 12.07 1.85
N SER A 11 5.26 13.12 1.93
CA SER A 11 3.81 13.09 1.70
C SER A 11 3.45 14.02 0.55
N ASP A 12 2.47 13.64 -0.25
CA ASP A 12 1.82 14.49 -1.24
C ASP A 12 0.30 14.24 -1.27
N GLY A 13 -0.47 15.28 -1.54
CA GLY A 13 -1.94 15.22 -1.55
C GLY A 13 -2.61 15.12 -0.17
N VAL A 14 -3.94 14.94 -0.19
CA VAL A 14 -4.78 14.87 1.02
C VAL A 14 -5.46 13.50 1.11
N PRO A 15 -5.32 12.76 2.24
CA PRO A 15 -6.00 11.47 2.41
C PRO A 15 -7.51 11.58 2.18
N GLY A 16 -8.04 10.79 1.25
CA GLY A 16 -9.47 10.82 0.89
C GLY A 16 -9.93 12.08 0.14
N GLY A 17 -9.00 12.92 -0.32
CA GLY A 17 -9.27 14.05 -1.19
C GLY A 17 -9.70 13.64 -2.60
N ALA A 18 -10.04 14.63 -3.43
CA ALA A 18 -10.42 14.42 -4.84
C ALA A 18 -9.22 14.12 -5.75
N GLU A 19 -7.99 14.32 -5.24
CA GLU A 19 -6.72 14.09 -5.92
C GLU A 19 -5.99 12.88 -5.32
N GLU A 20 -4.89 12.46 -5.96
CA GLU A 20 -4.05 11.38 -5.48
C GLU A 20 -3.40 11.73 -4.13
N PHE A 21 -3.34 10.74 -3.22
CA PHE A 21 -2.62 10.83 -1.96
C PHE A 21 -1.51 9.80 -1.94
N GLU A 22 -0.30 10.25 -1.64
CA GLU A 22 0.88 9.40 -1.50
C GLU A 22 1.62 9.75 -0.21
N GLN A 23 2.02 8.72 0.54
CA GLN A 23 2.87 8.88 1.73
C GLN A 23 3.87 7.74 1.77
N GLU A 24 5.15 8.09 1.73
CA GLU A 24 6.24 7.14 1.91
C GLU A 24 6.38 6.74 3.38
N PHE A 25 6.81 5.51 3.64
CA PHE A 25 7.17 5.02 4.97
C PHE A 25 8.49 4.26 4.94
N TYR A 26 9.40 4.63 5.83
CA TYR A 26 10.64 3.88 6.06
C TYR A 26 10.38 2.82 7.13
N THR A 27 10.48 1.55 6.74
CA THR A 27 10.20 0.39 7.58
C THR A 27 11.39 -0.56 7.63
N THR A 28 11.46 -1.33 8.70
CA THR A 28 12.32 -2.52 8.77
C THR A 28 11.70 -3.67 7.96
N SER A 29 12.50 -4.67 7.60
CA SER A 29 12.01 -5.86 6.88
C SER A 29 10.91 -6.60 7.63
N GLN A 30 10.99 -6.67 8.98
CA GLN A 30 9.98 -7.31 9.82
C GLN A 30 8.65 -6.53 9.79
N GLU A 31 8.71 -5.20 9.85
CA GLU A 31 7.55 -4.33 9.78
C GLU A 31 6.87 -4.42 8.41
N THR A 32 7.63 -4.38 7.31
CA THR A 32 7.08 -4.55 5.96
C THR A 32 6.37 -5.91 5.82
N ALA A 33 7.02 -6.99 6.25
CA ALA A 33 6.44 -8.33 6.13
C ALA A 33 5.18 -8.50 7.00
N ALA A 34 5.15 -7.89 8.19
CA ALA A 34 3.96 -7.89 9.05
C ALA A 34 2.81 -7.11 8.39
N PHE A 35 3.09 -5.94 7.82
CA PHE A 35 2.09 -5.13 7.11
C PHE A 35 1.51 -5.85 5.89
N LEU A 36 2.35 -6.47 5.05
CA LEU A 36 1.90 -7.22 3.89
C LEU A 36 0.99 -8.40 4.25
N ARG A 37 1.27 -9.09 5.37
CA ARG A 37 0.39 -10.15 5.89
C ARG A 37 -0.97 -9.60 6.30
N GLN A 38 -1.02 -8.45 6.97
CA GLN A 38 -2.29 -7.81 7.30
C GLN A 38 -3.09 -7.43 6.06
N ILE A 39 -2.43 -6.93 5.01
CA ILE A 39 -3.10 -6.65 3.73
C ILE A 39 -3.65 -7.94 3.11
N ALA A 40 -2.88 -9.03 3.12
CA ALA A 40 -3.34 -10.33 2.64
C ALA A 40 -4.58 -10.81 3.41
N ASP A 41 -4.55 -10.78 4.74
CA ASP A 41 -5.68 -11.17 5.60
C ASP A 41 -6.95 -10.37 5.26
N LEU A 42 -6.81 -9.05 4.98
CA LEU A 42 -7.95 -8.19 4.62
C LEU A 42 -8.51 -8.49 3.23
N ILE A 43 -7.64 -8.81 2.27
CA ILE A 43 -8.07 -9.23 0.93
C ILE A 43 -8.84 -10.55 1.02
N GLU A 44 -8.33 -11.52 1.77
CA GLU A 44 -8.96 -12.84 1.95
C GLU A 44 -10.31 -12.76 2.66
N ALA A 45 -10.50 -11.77 3.54
CA ALA A 45 -11.78 -11.51 4.19
C ALA A 45 -12.89 -11.02 3.24
N LYS A 46 -12.57 -10.69 1.98
CA LYS A 46 -13.51 -10.21 0.94
C LYS A 46 -14.35 -8.98 1.35
N GLY A 47 -13.81 -8.18 2.26
CA GLY A 47 -14.41 -6.93 2.74
C GLY A 47 -13.57 -5.71 2.36
N PRO A 48 -13.81 -4.56 3.02
CA PRO A 48 -12.97 -3.39 2.84
C PRO A 48 -11.52 -3.65 3.22
N VAL A 49 -10.59 -3.32 2.32
CA VAL A 49 -9.17 -3.23 2.63
C VAL A 49 -8.88 -1.77 2.96
N SER A 50 -8.48 -1.52 4.20
CA SER A 50 -8.20 -0.17 4.69
C SER A 50 -6.86 -0.12 5.40
N VAL A 51 -6.15 0.99 5.19
CA VAL A 51 -4.85 1.28 5.79
C VAL A 51 -4.98 2.53 6.67
N GLU A 52 -4.41 2.45 7.86
CA GLU A 52 -4.34 3.55 8.83
C GLU A 52 -2.90 3.99 9.02
N GLY A 53 -2.67 5.29 8.95
CA GLY A 53 -1.43 5.97 9.31
C GLY A 53 -1.67 7.08 10.33
N GLU A 54 -0.64 7.87 10.64
CA GLU A 54 -0.76 8.95 11.63
C GLU A 54 -1.72 10.04 11.14
N GLY A 55 -2.90 10.09 11.74
CA GLY A 55 -3.91 11.11 11.46
C GLY A 55 -4.80 10.85 10.25
N TRP A 56 -4.71 9.67 9.60
CA TRP A 56 -5.55 9.35 8.46
C TRP A 56 -5.89 7.87 8.33
N THR A 57 -6.98 7.60 7.61
CA THR A 57 -7.42 6.28 7.20
C THR A 57 -7.93 6.37 5.78
N VAL A 58 -7.46 5.48 4.92
CA VAL A 58 -7.97 5.32 3.55
C VAL A 58 -8.29 3.86 3.29
N GLY A 59 -9.26 3.59 2.44
CA GLY A 59 -9.64 2.22 2.12
C GLY A 59 -10.62 2.12 0.98
N VAL A 60 -10.68 0.92 0.41
CA VAL A 60 -11.57 0.56 -0.69
C VAL A 60 -12.12 -0.84 -0.46
N THR A 61 -13.28 -1.15 -1.03
CA THR A 61 -13.73 -2.53 -1.16
C THR A 61 -13.29 -3.06 -2.53
N PRO A 62 -12.22 -3.86 -2.62
CA PRO A 62 -11.69 -4.28 -3.91
C PRO A 62 -12.65 -5.23 -4.64
N MET A 63 -12.74 -5.08 -5.96
CA MET A 63 -13.44 -6.01 -6.85
C MET A 63 -12.46 -6.94 -7.56
N GLU A 64 -12.90 -8.17 -7.81
CA GLU A 64 -12.14 -9.10 -8.64
C GLU A 64 -12.30 -8.76 -10.14
N PRO A 65 -11.25 -8.98 -10.97
CA PRO A 65 -9.92 -9.46 -10.59
C PRO A 65 -9.02 -8.36 -10.00
N LEU A 66 -8.17 -8.73 -9.05
CA LEU A 66 -7.12 -7.85 -8.53
C LEU A 66 -5.96 -7.75 -9.53
N LYS A 67 -5.31 -6.58 -9.60
CA LYS A 67 -4.15 -6.36 -10.47
C LYS A 67 -2.85 -6.35 -9.65
N LEU A 68 -1.88 -7.14 -10.08
CA LEU A 68 -0.51 -7.12 -9.60
C LEU A 68 0.41 -6.55 -10.68
N GLU A 69 1.31 -5.65 -10.30
CA GLU A 69 2.33 -5.09 -11.19
C GLU A 69 3.71 -5.33 -10.58
N ILE A 70 4.64 -5.85 -11.39
CA ILE A 70 6.04 -6.09 -11.03
C ILE A 70 6.91 -5.24 -11.96
N GLN A 71 7.78 -4.42 -11.39
CA GLN A 71 8.75 -3.64 -12.15
C GLN A 71 10.16 -3.89 -11.62
N TYR A 72 11.13 -4.02 -12.52
CA TYR A 72 12.53 -4.18 -12.19
C TYR A 72 13.36 -3.13 -12.92
N LYS A 73 14.15 -2.36 -12.18
CA LYS A 73 15.09 -1.37 -12.73
C LYS A 73 16.50 -1.86 -12.40
N GLY A 74 17.19 -2.39 -13.41
CA GLY A 74 18.59 -2.80 -13.31
C GLY A 74 19.51 -1.73 -13.89
N MET A 75 19.89 -0.75 -13.09
CA MET A 75 20.97 0.19 -13.46
C MET A 75 22.26 -0.18 -12.72
N PRO A 76 23.45 0.06 -13.30
CA PRO A 76 24.70 -0.14 -12.57
C PRO A 76 24.66 0.61 -11.24
N MET A 77 24.83 -0.12 -10.13
CA MET A 77 24.78 0.36 -8.74
C MET A 77 23.40 0.68 -8.14
N LYS A 78 22.29 0.47 -8.88
CA LYS A 78 20.93 0.63 -8.35
C LYS A 78 19.99 -0.41 -8.97
N GLU A 79 19.94 -1.57 -8.33
CA GLU A 79 18.90 -2.59 -8.60
C GLU A 79 17.69 -2.29 -7.72
N GLU A 80 16.53 -2.14 -8.34
CA GLU A 80 15.26 -1.87 -7.66
C GLU A 80 14.20 -2.86 -8.16
N LEU A 81 13.62 -3.61 -7.23
CA LEU A 81 12.43 -4.43 -7.47
C LEU A 81 11.25 -3.75 -6.81
N GLU A 82 10.25 -3.44 -7.62
CA GLU A 82 9.00 -2.85 -7.17
C GLU A 82 7.86 -3.85 -7.37
N VAL A 83 7.07 -4.06 -6.32
CA VAL A 83 5.92 -4.95 -6.29
C VAL A 83 4.71 -4.13 -5.84
N GLN A 84 3.78 -3.87 -6.76
CA GLN A 84 2.57 -3.11 -6.48
C GLN A 84 1.32 -3.98 -6.55
N VAL A 85 0.45 -3.84 -5.55
CA VAL A 85 -0.90 -4.42 -5.52
C VAL A 85 -1.90 -3.30 -5.70
N LYS A 86 -2.70 -3.32 -6.77
CA LYS A 86 -3.72 -2.30 -7.03
C LYS A 86 -5.10 -2.84 -6.68
N LEU A 87 -5.70 -2.22 -5.66
CA LEU A 87 -7.05 -2.52 -5.17
C LEU A 87 -8.02 -1.45 -5.69
N LYS A 88 -8.98 -1.86 -6.52
CA LYS A 88 -9.97 -0.95 -7.14
C LYS A 88 -11.38 -1.33 -6.71
N GLN A 89 -12.19 -0.34 -6.35
CA GLN A 89 -13.61 -0.53 -6.06
C GLN A 89 -14.52 -0.36 -7.29
N ASN A 90 -14.05 0.30 -8.35
CA ASN A 90 -14.76 0.42 -9.62
C ASN A 90 -13.72 0.35 -10.75
N PRO A 91 -13.83 -0.58 -11.72
CA PRO A 91 -12.77 -0.88 -12.67
C PRO A 91 -12.35 0.30 -13.56
#